data_AF-A0A3B0QLW1-F1
#
_entry.id   AF-A0A3B0QLW1-F1
#
_cell.length_a   1.000
_cell.length_b   1.000
_cell.length_c   1.000
_cell.angle_alpha   90.00
_cell.angle_beta   90.00
_cell.angle_gamma   90.00
#
_symmetry.space_group_name_H-M   'P 1'
#
loop_
_entity.id
_entity.type
_entity.pdbx_description
1 polymer ?
#
loop_
_entity_poly.entity_id
_entity_poly.type
_entity_poly.pdbx_seq_one_letter_code
_entity_poly.pdbx_strand_id
1 'polypeptide(L)' 'MNKDILQKELKFKAIRSSGPGGQHANKVASKVILYFDLNQSKAFPEKEKELLYKNLKPRLSK' A
#
# COMPACT_ATOMS: atom_id res chain seq x y z
N MET A 1 -14.59 -2.42 8.61
CA MET A 1 -13.11 -2.37 8.81
C MET A 1 -12.69 -2.12 10.28
N ASN A 2 -11.72 -2.89 10.80
CA ASN A 2 -11.03 -2.67 12.08
C ASN A 2 -9.63 -2.02 11.86
N LYS A 3 -9.45 -0.79 12.34
CA LYS A 3 -8.23 0.01 12.10
C LYS A 3 -7.00 -0.52 12.84
N ASP A 4 -7.16 -1.01 14.06
CA ASP A 4 -6.04 -1.48 14.89
C ASP A 4 -5.40 -2.76 14.32
N ILE A 5 -6.24 -3.64 13.77
CA ILE A 5 -5.78 -4.83 13.06
C ILE A 5 -5.04 -4.43 11.79
N LEU A 6 -5.62 -3.53 11.00
CA LEU A 6 -5.01 -3.07 9.75
C LEU A 6 -3.64 -2.45 9.99
N GLN A 7 -3.49 -1.59 11.00
CA GLN A 7 -2.20 -0.95 11.32
C GLN A 7 -1.10 -1.96 11.65
N LYS A 8 -1.44 -3.10 12.27
CA LYS A 8 -0.49 -4.18 12.56
C LYS A 8 -0.12 -5.01 11.33
N GLU A 9 -0.99 -5.05 10.32
CA GLU A 9 -0.78 -5.78 9.07
C GLU A 9 -0.02 -4.96 8.01
N LEU A 10 -0.04 -3.62 8.12
CA LEU A 10 0.64 -2.71 7.20
C LEU A 10 2.16 -2.87 7.26
N LYS A 11 2.76 -3.02 6.08
CA LYS A 11 4.21 -2.98 5.86
C LYS A 11 4.58 -1.69 5.17
N PHE A 12 5.63 -1.04 5.65
CA PHE A 12 6.12 0.24 5.15
C PHE A 12 7.45 0.04 4.44
N LYS A 13 7.58 0.60 3.24
CA LYS A 13 8.84 0.64 2.50
C LYS A 13 9.14 2.08 2.12
N ALA A 14 10.23 2.62 2.67
CA ALA A 14 10.78 3.88 2.19
C ALA A 14 11.49 3.64 0.85
N ILE A 15 11.15 4.43 -0.16
CA ILE A 15 11.78 4.41 -1.48
C ILE A 15 12.15 5.84 -1.88
N ARG A 16 13.09 5.93 -2.81
CA ARG A 16 13.45 7.19 -3.47
C ARG A 16 12.41 7.52 -4.53
N SER A 17 11.94 8.76 -4.60
CA SER A 17 11.07 9.18 -5.70
C SER A 17 11.87 9.20 -7.01
N SER A 18 11.50 8.37 -7.98
CA SER A 18 12.15 8.30 -9.29
C SER A 18 11.63 9.35 -10.28
N GLY A 19 11.20 10.52 -9.80
CA GLY A 19 10.76 11.61 -10.67
C GLY A 19 11.90 12.02 -11.61
N PRO A 20 11.60 12.48 -12.85
CA PRO A 20 12.61 12.95 -13.78
C PRO A 20 13.33 14.16 -13.17
N GLY A 21 14.52 13.90 -12.60
CA GLY A 21 15.35 14.89 -11.95
C GLY A 21 16.76 14.71 -12.45
N GLY A 22 17.28 15.73 -13.14
CA GLY A 22 18.66 15.81 -13.58
C GLY A 22 19.67 15.59 -12.45
N GLN A 23 20.95 15.55 -12.83
CA GLN A 23 22.08 14.89 -12.14
C GLN A 23 22.31 15.22 -10.64
N HIS A 24 21.54 16.09 -9.98
CA HIS A 24 21.80 16.52 -8.59
C HIS A 24 20.63 16.35 -7.58
N ALA A 25 19.40 16.04 -7.98
CA ALA A 25 18.24 16.18 -7.08
C ALA A 25 17.89 14.95 -6.21
N ASN A 26 18.54 13.81 -6.47
CA ASN A 26 18.04 12.55 -5.96
C ASN A 26 19.05 11.92 -4.97
N LYS A 27 19.02 12.34 -3.70
CA LYS A 27 19.91 11.78 -2.65
C LYS A 27 19.17 11.18 -1.44
N VAL A 28 17.86 11.42 -1.28
CA VAL A 28 17.12 10.99 -0.07
C VAL A 28 15.85 10.19 -0.40
N ALA A 29 15.49 9.24 0.48
CA ALA A 29 14.25 8.46 0.38
C ALA A 29 13.04 9.36 0.73
N SER A 30 12.44 9.98 -0.28
CA SER A 30 11.36 10.96 -0.14
C SER A 30 9.94 10.38 -0.25
N LYS A 31 9.80 9.09 -0.56
CA LYS A 31 8.49 8.44 -0.79
C LYS A 31 8.34 7.20 0.10
N VAL A 32 7.16 7.02 0.70
CA VAL A 32 6.82 5.82 1.47
C VAL A 32 5.73 5.05 0.73
N ILE A 33 5.92 3.74 0.55
CA ILE A 33 4.89 2.84 0.05
C ILE A 33 4.40 1.94 1.19
N LEU A 34 3.09 1.74 1.23
CA LEU A 34 2.41 0.85 2.14
C LEU A 34 1.94 -0.40 1.38
N TYR A 35 2.11 -1.57 1.99
CA TYR A 35 1.63 -2.84 1.47
C TYR A 35 0.93 -3.63 2.57
N PHE A 36 -0.16 -4.31 2.25
CA PHE A 36 -0.80 -5.31 3.09
C PHE A 36 -1.50 -6.33 2.20
N ASP A 37 -1.74 -7.52 2.74
CA ASP A 37 -2.46 -8.59 2.02
C ASP A 37 -3.96 -8.48 2.33
N LEU A 38 -4.75 -8.08 1.33
CA LEU A 38 -6.20 -7.91 1.47
C LEU A 38 -6.93 -9.25 1.71
N ASN A 39 -6.46 -10.36 1.14
CA ASN A 39 -7.08 -11.68 1.32
C ASN A 39 -6.88 -12.17 2.76
N GLN A 40 -5.64 -12.08 3.24
CA GLN A 40 -5.26 -12.54 4.58
C GLN A 40 -5.63 -11.55 5.68
N SER A 41 -5.93 -10.30 5.33
CA SER A 41 -6.31 -9.27 6.29
C SER A 41 -7.55 -9.67 7.07
N LYS A 42 -7.45 -9.57 8.40
CA LYS A 42 -8.59 -9.72 9.32
C LYS A 42 -9.27 -8.39 9.61
N ALA A 43 -8.75 -7.29 9.06
CA ALA A 43 -9.30 -5.97 9.26
C ALA A 43 -10.63 -5.75 8.53
N PHE A 44 -10.93 -6.54 7.49
CA PHE A 44 -12.10 -6.35 6.64
C PHE A 44 -13.04 -7.57 6.70
N PRO A 45 -14.36 -7.38 6.82
CA PRO A 45 -15.36 -8.40 6.52
C PRO A 45 -15.31 -8.85 5.06
N GLU A 46 -15.74 -10.07 4.77
CA GLU A 46 -15.70 -10.64 3.41
C GLU A 46 -16.44 -9.77 2.36
N LYS A 47 -17.61 -9.22 2.71
CA LYS A 47 -18.33 -8.28 1.82
C LYS A 47 -17.52 -7.03 1.49
N GLU A 48 -16.74 -6.50 2.45
CA GLU A 48 -15.87 -5.34 2.20
C GLU A 48 -14.68 -5.75 1.32
N LYS A 49 -14.11 -6.96 1.54
CA LYS A 49 -13.03 -7.48 0.69
C LYS A 49 -13.48 -7.62 -0.77
N GLU A 50 -14.66 -8.18 -1.02
CA GLU A 50 -15.22 -8.29 -2.38
C GLU A 50 -15.35 -6.93 -3.07
N LEU A 51 -15.85 -5.91 -2.35
CA LEU A 51 -15.95 -4.54 -2.87
C LEU A 51 -14.57 -3.93 -3.15
N LEU A 52 -13.60 -4.16 -2.26
CA LEU A 52 -12.23 -3.69 -2.43
C LEU A 52 -11.55 -4.36 -3.64
N TYR A 53 -11.74 -5.68 -3.82
CA TYR A 53 -11.25 -6.40 -5.00
C TYR A 53 -11.85 -5.87 -6.30
N LYS A 54 -13.16 -5.59 -6.30
CA LYS A 54 -13.85 -5.03 -7.48
C LYS A 54 -13.36 -3.63 -7.82
N ASN A 55 -13.29 -2.74 -6.83
CA ASN A 55 -13.02 -1.32 -7.05
C ASN A 55 -11.53 -0.98 -7.17
N LEU A 56 -10.67 -1.74 -6.49
CA LEU A 56 -9.22 -1.49 -6.46
C LEU A 56 -8.43 -2.45 -7.34
N LYS A 57 -9.10 -3.28 -8.15
CA LYS A 57 -8.46 -4.19 -9.13
C LYS A 57 -7.24 -3.59 -9.86
N PRO A 58 -7.26 -2.34 -10.39
CA PRO A 58 -6.09 -1.78 -11.09
C PRO A 58 -4.92 -1.39 -10.17
N ARG A 59 -5.13 -1.33 -8.86
CA ARG A 59 -4.13 -0.94 -7.85
C ARG A 59 -3.66 -2.11 -6.99
N LEU A 60 -4.29 -3.28 -7.12
CA LEU A 60 -3.87 -4.50 -6.44
C LEU A 60 -2.69 -5.12 -7.18
N SER A 61 -1.58 -5.32 -6.47
CA SER A 61 -0.48 -6.13 -6.97
C SER A 61 -0.89 -7.60 -7.00
N LYS A 62 -0.36 -8.33 -8.00
CA LYS A 62 -0.61 -9.76 -8.19
C LYS A 62 0.00 -10.60 -7.06
#